data_AF-Q90WE8-F1
#
_entry.id   AF-Q90WE8-F1
#
_cell.length_a   1.000
_cell.length_b   1.000
_cell.length_c   1.000
_cell.angle_alpha   90.00
_cell.angle_beta   90.00
_cell.angle_gamma   90.00
#
_symmetry.space_group_name_H-M   'P 1'
#
loop_
_entity.id
_entity.type
_entity.pdbx_description
1 polymer ?
#
loop_
_entity_poly.entity_id
_entity_poly.type
_entity_poly.pdbx_seq_one_letter_code
_entity_poly.pdbx_strand_id
1 'polypeptide(L)' 'NILVENENRVKIGDFGLTKVLPQDKEYYKVKEPGESPIFWYAPESLTESKFSVAS' A
#
# COMPACT_ATOMS: atom_id res chain seq x y z
N ASN A 1 4.83 9.62 2.81
CA ASN A 1 4.19 8.90 3.94
C ASN A 1 5.14 8.55 5.10
N ILE A 2 6.36 9.10 5.13
CA ILE A 2 7.30 8.92 6.23
C ILE A 2 7.46 10.26 6.95
N LEU A 3 7.25 10.27 8.26
CA LEU A 3 7.45 11.42 9.14
C LEU A 3 8.77 11.24 9.90
N VAL A 4 9.55 12.31 10.02
CA VAL A 4 10.83 12.30 10.74
C VAL A 4 10.59 12.83 12.15
N GLU A 5 10.88 12.01 13.17
CA GLU A 5 10.81 12.46 14.56
C GLU A 5 12.15 13.03 15.03
N ASN A 6 13.25 12.37 14.70
CA ASN A 6 14.62 12.87 14.87
C ASN A 6 15.57 12.14 13.89
N GLU A 7 16.86 12.47 13.93
CA GLU A 7 17.89 11.93 13.02
C GLU A 7 17.91 10.39 12.96
N ASN A 8 17.59 9.71 14.07
CA ASN A 8 17.65 8.26 14.19
C ASN A 8 16.27 7.59 14.24
N ARG A 9 15.17 8.34 14.08
CA ARG A 9 13.81 7.80 14.20
C ARG A 9 12.83 8.41 13.20
N VAL A 10 12.18 7.54 12.45
CA VAL A 10 11.06 7.86 11.56
C VAL A 10 9.80 7.06 11.92
N LYS A 11 8.65 7.51 11.43
CA LYS A 11 7.35 6.83 11.57
C LYS A 11 6.60 6.85 10.24
N ILE A 12 5.83 5.81 9.96
CA ILE A 12 4.85 5.83 8.86
C ILE A 12 3.66 6.69 9.30
N GLY A 13 3.31 7.69 8.49
CA GLY A 13 2.34 8.72 8.86
C GLY A 13 1.00 8.66 8.13
N ASP A 14 0.87 7.83 7.10
CA ASP A 14 -0.32 7.76 6.27
C ASP A 14 -0.72 6.31 6.00
N PHE A 15 -1.97 6.00 6.34
CA PHE A 15 -2.63 4.70 6.20
C PHE A 15 -3.95 4.82 5.41
N GLY A 16 -4.16 5.91 4.66
CA GLY A 16 -5.41 6.19 3.94
C GLY A 16 -5.75 5.16 2.85
N LEU A 17 -4.73 4.50 2.29
CA LEU A 17 -4.89 3.41 1.32
C LEU A 17 -4.71 2.00 1.93
N THR A 18 -4.46 1.91 3.25
CA THR A 18 -4.23 0.62 3.92
C THR A 18 -5.50 -0.23 3.93
N LYS A 19 -5.37 -1.53 3.63
CA LYS A 19 -6.44 -2.51 3.72
C LYS A 19 -5.99 -3.70 4.56
N VAL A 20 -6.95 -4.36 5.21
CA VAL A 20 -6.71 -5.60 5.96
C VAL A 20 -6.69 -6.78 4.99
N LEU A 21 -5.63 -7.58 5.03
CA LEU A 21 -5.57 -8.84 4.30
C LEU A 21 -6.20 -9.96 5.16
N PRO A 22 -7.24 -10.66 4.68
CA PRO A 22 -7.78 -11.83 5.36
C PRO A 22 -6.71 -12.94 5.51
N GLN A 23 -6.72 -13.67 6.64
CA GLN A 23 -5.70 -14.67 6.96
C GLN A 23 -5.55 -15.80 5.93
N ASP A 24 -6.60 -16.07 5.17
CA ASP A 24 -6.68 -17.12 4.14
C ASP A 24 -6.32 -16.61 2.74
N LYS A 25 -5.90 -15.34 2.59
CA LYS A 25 -5.60 -14.72 1.31
C LYS A 25 -4.20 -14.14 1.28
N GLU A 26 -3.57 -14.26 0.12
CA GLU A 26 -2.23 -13.74 -0.13
C GLU A 26 -2.26 -12.31 -0.73
N TYR A 27 -3.40 -11.88 -1.25
CA TYR A 27 -3.59 -10.53 -1.80
C TYR A 27 -5.04 -10.03 -1.61
N TYR A 28 -5.22 -8.71 -1.72
CA TYR A 28 -6.52 -8.07 -1.89
C TYR A 28 -6.60 -7.36 -3.24
N LYS A 29 -7.83 -7.09 -3.71
CA LYS A 29 -8.07 -6.31 -4.93
C LYS A 29 -8.74 -4.99 -4.60
N VAL A 30 -8.15 -3.90 -5.06
CA VAL A 30 -8.77 -2.57 -4.96
C VAL A 30 -9.75 -2.40 -6.12
N LYS A 31 -10.95 -1.91 -5.82
CA LYS A 31 -11.99 -1.58 -6.80
C LYS A 31 -12.44 -0.12 -6.73
N GLU A 32 -11.96 0.61 -5.73
CA GLU A 32 -12.38 1.98 -5.45
C GLU A 32 -11.63 2.94 -6.40
N PRO A 33 -12.36 3.80 -7.14
CA PRO A 33 -11.73 4.87 -7.89
C PRO A 33 -11.18 5.94 -6.94
N GLY A 34 -9.95 6.37 -7.16
CA GLY A 34 -9.28 7.39 -6.34
C GLY A 34 -7.86 7.69 -6.83
N GLU A 35 -7.25 8.72 -6.27
CA GLU A 35 -5.84 9.02 -6.55
C GLU A 35 -4.96 7.88 -6.03
N SER A 36 -4.20 7.27 -6.95
CA SER A 36 -3.32 6.14 -6.65
C SER A 36 -1.87 6.53 -6.97
N PRO A 37 -0.90 6.24 -6.10
CA PRO A 37 0.52 6.53 -6.35
C PRO A 37 1.13 5.51 -7.31
N ILE A 38 0.68 5.52 -8.57
CA ILE A 38 1.02 4.50 -9.59
C ILE A 38 2.51 4.29 -9.83
N PHE A 39 3.35 5.31 -9.59
CA PHE A 39 4.80 5.20 -9.74
C PHE A 39 5.49 4.38 -8.64
N TRP A 40 4.77 4.05 -7.57
CA TRP A 40 5.25 3.22 -6.46
C TRP A 40 4.66 1.81 -6.46
N TYR A 41 3.79 1.49 -7.43
CA TYR A 41 3.09 0.21 -7.48
C TYR A 41 3.92 -0.87 -8.19
N ALA A 42 3.84 -2.09 -7.67
CA ALA A 42 4.32 -3.27 -8.36
C ALA A 42 3.52 -3.56 -9.66
N PRO A 43 4.08 -4.30 -10.63
CA PRO A 43 3.44 -4.56 -11.92
C PRO A 43 2.04 -5.21 -11.82
N GLU A 44 1.84 -6.13 -10.86
CA GLU A 44 0.55 -6.78 -10.61
C GLU A 44 -0.49 -5.83 -10.01
N SER A 45 -0.05 -4.82 -9.26
CA SER A 45 -0.92 -3.77 -8.72
C SER A 45 -1.40 -2.83 -9.84
N LEU A 46 -0.56 -2.58 -10.85
CA LEU A 46 -0.92 -1.76 -12.01
C LEU A 46 -1.89 -2.48 -12.97
N THR A 47 -1.65 -3.77 -13.23
CA THR A 47 -2.36 -4.51 -14.28
C THR A 47 -3.58 -5.27 -13.76
N GLU A 48 -3.52 -5.81 -12.54
CA GLU A 48 -4.56 -6.67 -11.98
C GLU A 48 -5.23 -6.08 -10.73
N SER A 49 -4.77 -4.90 -10.29
CA SER A 49 -5.16 -4.26 -9.04
C SER A 49 -4.97 -5.18 -7.82
N LYS A 50 -3.97 -6.07 -7.87
CA LYS A 50 -3.61 -6.99 -6.78
C LYS A 50 -2.58 -6.34 -5.88
N PHE A 51 -2.83 -6.37 -4.58
CA PHE A 51 -1.94 -5.84 -3.55
C PHE A 51 -1.66 -6.93 -2.52
N SER A 52 -0.39 -7.21 -2.32
CA SER A 52 0.12 -8.19 -1.37
C SER A 52 1.10 -7.54 -0.40
N VAL A 53 1.64 -8.30 0.54
CA VAL A 53 2.71 -7.83 1.44
C VAL A 53 4.01 -7.53 0.67
N ALA A 54 4.21 -8.15 -0.51
CA ALA A 54 5.41 -7.99 -1.33
C ALA A 54 5.28 -6.89 -2.41
N SER A 55 4.09 -6.31 -2.55
CA SER A 55 3.77 -5.32 -3.59
C SER A 55 4.23 -3.91 -3.22
#